data_AF-A0A534G9T3-F1
#
_entry.id   AF-A0A534G9T3-F1
#
_cell.length_a   1.000
_cell.length_b   1.000
_cell.length_c   1.000
_cell.angle_alpha   90.00
_cell.angle_beta   90.00
_cell.angle_gamma   90.00
#
_symmetry.space_group_name_H-M   'P 1'
#
loop_
_entity.id
_entity.type
_entity.pdbx_description
1 polymer ?
#
loop_
_entity_poly.entity_id
_entity_poly.type
_entity_poly.pdbx_seq_one_letter_code
_entity_poly.pdbx_strand_id
1 'polypeptide(L)'
;DRGKQQLVIRVSLGFARQWLLERLAGFARKHPEIPIRLVTTVWAGEPLDSSVDVDIRLTAGPIPGMQSHQLTHDAVFPVCSPGLAKAPPRLRRPSDLRHRSLLTTIGFAEGWRHWFAAAGIDPEPSATRLEFDSMRLA
;
A
#
# COMPACT_ATOMS: atom_id res chain seq x y z
N ASP A 1 -34.18 -0.29 21.09
CA ASP A 1 -33.78 -1.29 20.08
C ASP A 1 -32.70 -0.67 19.19
N ARG A 2 -31.42 -0.75 19.60
CA ARG A 2 -30.30 -0.28 18.76
C ARG A 2 -29.92 -1.47 17.89
N GLY A 3 -30.43 -1.52 16.67
CA GLY A 3 -30.14 -2.61 15.72
C GLY A 3 -28.63 -2.88 15.69
N LYS A 4 -28.25 -4.17 15.75
CA LYS A 4 -26.85 -4.61 15.85
C LYS A 4 -25.99 -3.81 14.87
N GLN A 5 -25.20 -2.88 15.41
CA GLN A 5 -24.40 -1.96 14.62
C GLN A 5 -23.25 -2.78 14.02
N GLN A 6 -23.33 -3.03 12.72
CA GLN A 6 -22.28 -3.73 11.98
C GLN A 6 -21.03 -2.86 11.96
N LEU A 7 -19.89 -3.43 12.31
CA LEU A 7 -18.59 -2.77 12.21
C LEU A 7 -18.12 -2.79 10.76
N VAL A 8 -18.05 -1.63 10.12
CA VAL A 8 -17.59 -1.45 8.74
C VAL A 8 -16.13 -1.01 8.75
N ILE A 9 -15.25 -1.86 8.22
CA ILE A 9 -13.81 -1.58 8.13
C ILE A 9 -13.42 -1.48 6.67
N ARG A 10 -12.78 -0.38 6.30
CA ARG A 10 -12.18 -0.17 4.99
C ARG A 10 -10.68 -0.37 5.05
N VAL A 11 -10.11 -1.08 4.06
CA VAL A 11 -8.68 -1.43 4.04
C VAL A 11 -8.24 -1.80 2.62
N SER A 12 -6.96 -1.63 2.28
CA SER A 12 -6.44 -2.15 1.02
C SER A 12 -6.47 -3.68 0.99
N LEU A 13 -6.74 -4.28 -0.18
CA LEU A 13 -6.79 -5.75 -0.31
C LEU A 13 -5.47 -6.43 0.11
N GLY A 14 -4.33 -5.79 -0.20
CA GLY A 14 -3.01 -6.30 0.18
C GLY A 14 -2.85 -6.40 1.69
N PHE A 15 -3.11 -5.29 2.39
CA PHE A 15 -2.97 -5.22 3.85
C PHE A 15 -4.00 -6.09 4.57
N ALA A 16 -5.23 -6.16 4.03
CA ALA A 16 -6.26 -7.05 4.56
C ALA A 16 -5.77 -8.51 4.62
N ARG A 17 -5.20 -8.99 3.51
CA ARG A 17 -4.71 -10.37 3.38
C ARG A 17 -3.45 -10.64 4.19
N GLN A 18 -2.52 -9.70 4.25
CA GLN A 18 -1.21 -9.90 4.88
C GLN A 18 -1.22 -9.68 6.39
N TRP A 19 -2.18 -8.92 6.93
CA TRP A 19 -2.14 -8.53 8.34
C TRP A 19 -3.51 -8.59 9.05
N LEU A 20 -4.58 -8.11 8.41
CA LEU A 20 -5.86 -7.91 9.10
C LEU A 20 -6.66 -9.19 9.33
N LEU A 21 -6.80 -10.05 8.31
CA LEU A 21 -7.75 -11.18 8.35
C LEU A 21 -7.50 -12.14 9.51
N GLU A 22 -6.24 -12.44 9.83
CA GLU A 22 -5.90 -13.32 10.96
C GLU A 22 -6.31 -12.72 12.31
N ARG A 23 -6.12 -11.42 12.47
CA ARG A 23 -6.50 -10.67 13.69
C ARG A 23 -8.00 -10.56 13.81
N LEU A 24 -8.66 -10.32 12.68
CA LEU A 24 -10.11 -10.22 12.60
C LEU A 24 -10.78 -11.54 12.92
N ALA A 25 -10.21 -12.68 12.50
CA ALA A 25 -10.70 -13.99 12.89
C ALA A 25 -10.62 -14.21 14.41
N GLY A 26 -9.54 -13.74 15.04
CA GLY A 26 -9.41 -13.74 16.50
C GLY A 26 -10.44 -12.86 17.20
N PHE A 27 -10.67 -11.65 16.67
CA PHE A 27 -11.68 -10.72 17.17
C PHE A 27 -13.09 -11.28 17.02
N ALA A 28 -13.46 -11.78 15.84
CA ALA A 28 -14.79 -12.33 15.56
C ALA A 28 -15.13 -13.53 16.43
N ARG A 29 -14.14 -14.36 16.81
CA ARG A 29 -14.34 -15.44 17.79
C ARG A 29 -14.59 -14.93 19.20
N LYS A 30 -13.94 -13.83 19.60
CA LYS A 30 -14.10 -13.23 20.94
C LYS A 30 -15.37 -12.38 21.06
N HIS A 31 -15.85 -11.84 19.94
CA HIS A 31 -17.00 -10.94 19.86
C HIS A 31 -17.98 -11.39 18.76
N PRO A 32 -18.59 -12.59 18.87
CA PRO A 32 -19.50 -13.13 17.86
C PRO A 32 -20.78 -12.29 17.67
N GLU A 33 -21.10 -11.41 18.61
CA GLU A 33 -22.25 -10.52 18.60
C GLU A 33 -22.09 -9.31 17.65
N ILE A 34 -20.86 -9.02 17.21
CA ILE A 34 -20.52 -7.87 16.37
C ILE A 34 -20.40 -8.32 14.90
N PRO A 35 -21.38 -8.02 14.02
CA PRO A 35 -21.24 -8.31 12.60
C PRO A 35 -20.13 -7.44 12.01
N ILE A 36 -19.28 -8.02 11.16
CA ILE A 36 -18.19 -7.28 10.50
C ILE A 36 -18.43 -7.22 9.01
N ARG A 37 -18.24 -6.04 8.41
CA ARG A 37 -18.16 -5.82 6.97
C ARG A 37 -16.77 -5.30 6.62
N LEU A 38 -16.06 -6.04 5.77
CA LEU A 38 -14.84 -5.56 5.14
C LEU A 38 -15.17 -4.94 3.78
N VAL A 39 -14.68 -3.72 3.55
CA VAL A 39 -14.72 -3.04 2.26
C VAL A 39 -13.28 -2.87 1.78
N THR A 40 -12.95 -3.46 0.63
CA THR A 40 -11.60 -3.37 0.08
C THR A 40 -11.48 -2.16 -0.83
N THR A 41 -10.46 -1.34 -0.62
CA THR A 41 -10.10 -0.27 -1.55
C THR A 41 -8.96 -0.69 -2.46
N VAL A 42 -8.99 -0.14 -3.68
CA VAL A 42 -7.91 -0.30 -4.65
C VAL A 42 -6.97 0.92 -4.61
N TRP A 43 -7.51 2.11 -4.36
CA TRP A 43 -6.76 3.37 -4.47
C TRP A 43 -6.68 4.11 -3.14
N ALA A 44 -5.49 4.61 -2.79
CA ALA A 44 -5.27 5.40 -1.57
C ALA A 44 -5.95 6.79 -1.59
N GLY A 45 -6.28 7.29 -2.79
CA GLY A 45 -6.85 8.63 -3.01
C GLY A 45 -8.37 8.73 -2.87
N GLU A 46 -9.07 7.63 -2.58
CA GLU A 46 -10.53 7.69 -2.38
C GLU A 46 -10.87 8.53 -1.14
N PRO A 47 -11.90 9.40 -1.19
CA PRO A 47 -12.34 10.19 -0.06
C PRO A 47 -12.69 9.35 1.17
N LEU A 48 -12.66 9.98 2.34
CA LEU A 48 -13.24 9.41 3.55
C LEU A 48 -14.74 9.22 3.35
N ASP A 49 -15.24 8.05 3.73
CA ASP A 49 -16.66 7.69 3.64
C ASP A 49 -17.20 7.61 5.07
N SER A 50 -18.19 8.45 5.38
CA SER A 50 -18.80 8.51 6.72
C SER A 50 -19.58 7.24 7.10
N SER A 51 -19.82 6.34 6.14
CA SER A 51 -20.42 5.02 6.40
C SER A 51 -19.40 3.97 6.89
N VAL A 52 -18.11 4.32 6.93
CA VAL A 52 -17.02 3.47 7.41
C VAL A 52 -16.67 3.85 8.85
N ASP A 53 -16.67 2.87 9.76
CA ASP A 53 -16.30 3.08 11.16
C ASP A 53 -14.79 3.14 11.36
N VAL A 54 -14.03 2.33 10.60
CA VAL A 54 -12.56 2.26 10.68
C VAL A 54 -11.97 2.22 9.29
N ASP A 55 -11.09 3.18 8.98
CA ASP A 55 -10.40 3.27 7.69
C ASP A 55 -8.90 3.04 7.87
N ILE A 56 -8.40 1.94 7.32
CA ILE A 56 -6.98 1.54 7.39
C ILE A 56 -6.31 1.96 6.09
N ARG A 57 -5.43 2.96 6.18
CA ARG A 57 -4.75 3.56 5.04
C ARG A 57 -3.23 3.51 5.19
N LEU A 58 -2.55 3.35 4.07
CA LEU A 58 -1.15 3.74 3.94
C LEU A 58 -1.12 5.24 3.66
N THR A 59 -0.44 5.99 4.52
CA THR A 59 -0.33 7.45 4.44
C THR A 59 1.00 7.89 5.02
N ALA A 60 1.57 8.98 4.48
CA ALA A 60 2.80 9.57 5.00
C ALA A 60 2.62 10.27 6.36
N GLY A 61 1.38 10.43 6.84
CA GLY A 61 1.10 11.02 8.15
C GLY A 61 -0.39 10.99 8.53
N PRO A 62 -0.72 11.50 9.73
CA PRO A 62 -2.09 11.59 10.22
C PRO A 62 -2.99 12.39 9.27
N ILE A 63 -4.26 11.99 9.18
CA ILE A 63 -5.24 12.69 8.36
C ILE A 63 -5.88 13.81 9.21
N PRO A 64 -5.86 15.09 8.75
CA PRO A 64 -6.50 16.19 9.47
C PRO A 64 -7.97 15.92 9.75
N GLY A 65 -8.42 16.23 10.97
CA GLY A 65 -9.81 16.02 11.40
C GLY A 65 -10.15 14.56 11.73
N MET A 66 -9.18 13.64 11.71
CA MET A 66 -9.38 12.24 12.06
C MET A 66 -8.45 11.82 13.21
N GLN A 67 -8.95 10.94 14.07
CA GLN A 67 -8.10 10.25 15.04
C GLN A 67 -7.35 9.13 14.32
N SER A 68 -6.04 9.30 14.17
CA SER A 68 -5.17 8.35 13.46
C SER A 68 -4.33 7.53 14.45
N HIS A 69 -4.32 6.21 14.29
CA HIS A 69 -3.47 5.30 15.04
C HIS A 69 -2.51 4.57 14.09
N GLN A 70 -1.22 4.63 14.39
CA GLN A 70 -0.23 3.93 13.59
C GLN A 70 -0.25 2.42 13.89
N LEU A 71 -0.39 1.60 12.84
CA LEU A 71 -0.45 0.14 12.95
C LEU A 71 0.89 -0.54 12.65
N THR A 72 1.67 0.00 11.73
CA THR A 72 2.93 -0.57 11.24
C THR A 72 3.89 0.54 10.76
N HIS A 73 5.11 0.14 10.42
CA HIS A 73 6.08 0.94 9.66
C HIS A 73 6.42 0.15 8.41
N ASP A 74 6.23 0.75 7.24
CA ASP A 74 6.52 0.10 5.96
C ASP A 74 7.74 0.77 5.31
N ALA A 75 8.58 -0.03 4.67
CA ALA A 75 9.73 0.44 3.90
C ALA A 75 9.51 0.12 2.42
N VAL A 76 9.65 1.14 1.57
CA VAL A 76 9.58 0.99 0.11
C VAL A 76 11.00 0.89 -0.44
N PHE A 77 11.29 -0.18 -1.16
CA PHE A 77 12.59 -0.42 -1.79
C PHE A 77 12.42 -1.12 -3.15
N PRO A 78 13.35 -0.91 -4.10
CA PRO A 78 13.28 -1.51 -5.41
C PRO A 78 13.56 -3.01 -5.32
N VAL A 79 12.82 -3.78 -6.10
CA VAL A 79 13.02 -5.21 -6.26
C VAL A 79 13.24 -5.52 -7.74
N CYS A 80 13.97 -6.59 -8.02
CA CYS A 80 14.14 -7.11 -9.37
C CYS A 80 14.41 -8.61 -9.35
N SER A 81 14.27 -9.27 -10.50
CA SER A 81 14.63 -10.67 -10.63
C SER A 81 16.13 -10.89 -10.40
N PRO A 82 16.56 -12.05 -9.85
CA PRO A 82 17.98 -12.35 -9.65
C PRO A 82 18.80 -12.28 -10.95
N GLY A 83 18.18 -12.60 -12.09
CA GLY A 83 18.79 -12.49 -13.41
C GLY A 83 19.06 -11.03 -13.79
N LEU A 84 18.11 -10.12 -13.57
CA LEU A 84 18.29 -8.70 -13.87
C LEU A 84 19.40 -8.06 -13.02
N ALA A 85 19.47 -8.42 -11.73
CA ALA A 85 20.52 -7.93 -10.84
C ALA A 85 21.94 -8.27 -11.34
N LYS A 86 22.11 -9.44 -11.99
CA LYS A 86 23.39 -9.94 -12.48
C LYS A 86 23.66 -9.61 -13.95
N ALA A 87 22.64 -9.25 -14.72
CA ALA A 87 22.74 -8.95 -16.15
C ALA A 87 23.47 -7.63 -16.41
N PRO A 88 24.30 -7.53 -17.47
CA PRO A 88 24.87 -6.27 -17.90
C PRO A 88 23.79 -5.25 -18.35
N PRO A 89 23.92 -3.95 -18.04
CA PRO A 89 24.85 -3.37 -17.06
C PRO A 89 24.43 -3.70 -15.61
N ARG A 90 25.33 -4.26 -14.82
CA ARG A 90 25.01 -4.72 -13.45
C ARG A 90 24.53 -3.58 -12.57
N LEU A 91 23.53 -3.85 -11.73
CA LEU A 91 23.07 -2.92 -10.70
C LEU A 91 24.05 -2.95 -9.53
N ARG A 92 24.83 -1.87 -9.36
CA ARG A 92 25.82 -1.72 -8.28
C ARG A 92 25.49 -0.57 -7.34
N ARG A 93 24.76 0.43 -7.83
CA ARG A 93 24.33 1.62 -7.07
C ARG A 93 22.92 2.04 -7.47
N PRO A 94 22.18 2.75 -6.59
CA PRO A 94 20.84 3.24 -6.87
C PRO A 94 20.67 3.95 -8.22
N SER A 95 21.67 4.72 -8.67
CA SER A 95 21.62 5.45 -9.94
C SER A 95 21.56 4.58 -11.18
N ASP A 96 21.96 3.31 -11.09
CA ASP A 96 21.98 2.38 -12.22
C ASP A 96 20.56 1.97 -12.65
N LEU A 97 19.57 2.15 -11.76
CA LEU A 97 18.15 1.91 -12.04
C LEU A 97 17.60 2.83 -13.13
N ARG A 98 18.22 4.00 -13.37
CA ARG A 98 17.84 4.91 -14.47
C ARG A 98 17.97 4.29 -15.86
N HIS A 99 18.74 3.22 -15.99
CA HIS A 99 18.94 2.50 -17.25
C HIS A 99 18.07 1.24 -17.38
N ARG A 100 17.10 1.05 -16.47
CA ARG A 100 16.22 -0.12 -16.45
C ARG A 100 14.78 0.31 -16.69
N SER A 101 13.98 -0.63 -17.22
CA SER A 101 12.53 -0.49 -17.24
C SER A 101 12.02 -0.49 -15.80
N LEU A 102 11.38 0.61 -15.41
CA LEU A 102 10.78 0.78 -14.10
C LEU A 102 9.31 0.37 -14.15
N LEU A 103 8.93 -0.56 -13.29
CA LEU A 103 7.55 -1.04 -13.15
C LEU A 103 6.87 -0.22 -12.05
N THR A 104 5.68 0.31 -12.33
CA THR A 104 4.94 1.13 -11.34
C THR A 104 3.57 0.55 -11.06
N THR A 105 3.08 0.75 -9.84
CA THR A 105 1.68 0.51 -9.52
C THR A 105 0.92 1.83 -9.61
N ILE A 106 -0.21 1.83 -10.32
CA ILE A 106 -1.10 2.98 -10.46
C ILE A 106 -1.53 3.43 -9.04
N GLY A 107 -1.70 4.73 -8.84
CA GLY A 107 -2.24 5.27 -7.59
C GLY A 107 -1.38 5.08 -6.33
N PHE A 108 -0.18 4.51 -6.45
CA PHE A 108 0.79 4.43 -5.36
C PHE A 108 1.58 5.75 -5.26
N ALA A 109 1.32 6.53 -4.22
CA ALA A 109 1.89 7.86 -4.06
C ALA A 109 3.42 7.83 -3.83
N GLU A 110 3.91 6.75 -3.21
CA GLU A 110 5.30 6.51 -2.85
C GLU A 110 6.09 5.78 -3.96
N GLY A 111 5.78 6.06 -5.24
CA GLY A 111 6.42 5.43 -6.40
C GLY A 111 7.87 5.87 -6.68
N TRP A 112 8.37 5.54 -7.87
CA TRP A 112 9.78 5.74 -8.27
C TRP A 112 10.33 7.15 -8.06
N ARG A 113 9.52 8.19 -8.30
CA ARG A 113 9.92 9.58 -8.05
C ARG A 113 10.26 9.83 -6.58
N HIS A 114 9.43 9.32 -5.68
CA HIS A 114 9.64 9.46 -4.23
C HIS A 114 10.88 8.68 -3.79
N TRP A 115 11.05 7.47 -4.32
CA TRP A 115 12.21 6.65 -4.02
C TRP A 115 13.52 7.25 -4.54
N PHE A 116 13.56 7.77 -5.77
CA PHE A 116 14.75 8.44 -6.30
C PHE A 116 15.13 9.68 -5.50
N ALA A 117 14.15 10.51 -5.13
CA ALA A 117 14.39 11.66 -4.27
C ALA A 117 15.00 11.25 -2.91
N ALA A 118 14.44 10.22 -2.27
CA ALA A 118 14.96 9.68 -1.02
C ALA A 118 16.39 9.09 -1.16
N ALA A 119 16.74 8.58 -2.35
CA ALA A 119 18.07 8.07 -2.67
C ALA A 119 19.07 9.18 -3.09
N GLY A 120 18.68 10.46 -3.08
CA GLY A 120 19.53 11.57 -3.53
C GLY A 120 19.78 11.56 -5.05
N ILE A 121 18.84 10.99 -5.81
CA ILE A 121 18.92 10.85 -7.26
C ILE A 121 17.94 11.82 -7.91
N ASP A 122 18.44 12.64 -8.83
CA ASP A 122 17.59 13.52 -9.62
C ASP A 122 16.53 12.70 -10.42
N PRO A 123 15.23 12.94 -10.19
CA PRO A 123 14.16 12.20 -10.82
C PRO A 123 14.01 12.58 -12.30
N GLU A 124 14.80 11.93 -13.15
CA GLU A 124 14.54 11.83 -14.60
C GLU A 124 14.27 10.35 -14.92
N PRO A 125 13.01 9.87 -14.80
CA PRO A 125 12.67 8.54 -15.23
C PRO A 125 12.52 8.54 -16.75
N SER A 126 13.53 8.05 -17.47
CA SER A 126 13.35 7.73 -18.88
C SER A 126 12.36 6.56 -18.99
N ALA A 127 11.11 6.88 -19.30
CA ALA A 127 10.00 5.99 -19.64
C ALA A 127 9.69 4.88 -18.61
N THR A 128 8.80 5.17 -17.66
CA THR A 128 7.90 4.14 -17.13
C THR A 128 7.27 3.43 -18.32
N ARG A 129 7.56 2.14 -18.49
CA ARG A 129 7.16 1.40 -19.69
C ARG A 129 5.98 0.48 -19.45
N LEU A 130 5.71 0.18 -18.17
CA LEU A 130 4.62 -0.70 -17.73
C LEU A 130 4.06 -0.18 -16.40
N GLU A 131 2.73 -0.03 -16.37
CA GLU A 131 1.97 0.32 -15.18
C GLU A 131 1.00 -0.81 -14.87
N PHE A 132 0.81 -1.07 -13.58
CA PHE A 132 -0.03 -2.16 -13.08
C PHE A 132 -1.04 -1.61 -12.08
N ASP A 133 -2.25 -2.14 -12.02
CA ASP A 133 -3.26 -1.77 -11.01
C ASP A 133 -2.98 -2.36 -9.62
N SER A 134 -2.05 -3.33 -9.54
CA SER A 134 -1.68 -4.02 -8.30
C SER A 134 -0.19 -4.35 -8.28
N MET A 135 0.44 -4.20 -7.10
CA MET A 135 1.82 -4.62 -6.84
C MET A 135 2.06 -6.11 -7.07
N ARG A 136 1.01 -6.95 -7.12
CA ARG A 136 1.14 -8.38 -7.38
C ARG A 136 1.33 -8.73 -8.85
N LEU A 137 1.09 -7.78 -9.75
CA LEU A 137 1.24 -7.96 -11.20
C LEU A 137 2.54 -7.35 -11.73
N ALA A 138 3.20 -6.51 -10.93
CA ALA A 138 4.51 -5.95 -11.19
C ALA A 138 5.63 -6.97 -10.95
#